data_AF-A0A438CHW8-F1
#
_entry.id   AF-A0A438CHW8-F1
#
_cell.length_a   1.000
_cell.length_b   1.000
_cell.length_c   1.000
_cell.angle_alpha   90.00
_cell.angle_beta   90.00
_cell.angle_gamma   90.00
#
_symmetry.space_group_name_H-M   'P 1'
#
loop_
_entity.id
_entity.type
_entity.pdbx_description
1 polymer ?
#
loop_
_entity_poly.entity_id
_entity_poly.type
_entity_poly.pdbx_seq_one_letter_code
_entity_poly.pdbx_strand_id
1 'polypeptide(L)'
;MILTPKIFRFHSLHYTQFRTNYSLFMPFYDYMYGTMDKSSDVLYEKSLTRPEESPDVVHLTHLTTPDSIYHIRLGFASVASKPYISKWYLRLMWPLTSSYMMLIWICSRTFVLERNHFNKLKLQTWVIPKYRIQLIEEAILDAEQRGVNVLSLGLLNRNPKLKIKVVDGSSLAIAVVLNSIPKGTTQVLFRGKLSKVAYFTALALCQKGIQVATFHEEEYAKINMKLNTKLGGKLALSKKLCP
;
A
#
# COMPACT_ATOMS: atom_id res chain seq x y z
N MET A 1 -13.22 5.82 21.93
CA MET A 1 -12.14 6.58 21.26
C MET A 1 -11.81 5.90 19.92
N ILE A 2 -12.70 6.05 18.94
CA ILE A 2 -12.44 5.65 17.55
C ILE A 2 -11.88 6.91 16.89
N LEU A 3 -10.55 7.00 16.84
CA LEU A 3 -9.84 8.10 16.19
C LEU A 3 -10.15 8.04 14.70
N THR A 4 -11.11 8.83 14.25
CA THR A 4 -11.28 9.20 12.85
C THR A 4 -10.39 10.40 12.59
N PRO A 5 -9.25 10.28 11.88
CA PRO A 5 -8.30 11.37 11.80
C PRO A 5 -8.68 12.34 10.67
N LYS A 6 -9.57 13.30 10.97
CA LYS A 6 -9.74 14.55 10.19
C LYS A 6 -8.64 15.57 10.57
N ILE A 7 -7.37 15.13 10.57
CA ILE A 7 -6.24 15.82 11.25
C ILE A 7 -5.61 17.00 10.49
N PHE A 8 -5.85 17.13 9.19
CA PHE A 8 -4.97 17.93 8.32
C PHE A 8 -5.06 19.47 8.44
N ARG A 9 -6.07 20.05 9.11
CA ARG A 9 -6.11 21.51 9.37
C ARG A 9 -5.53 21.94 10.72
N PHE A 10 -5.22 21.01 11.62
CA PHE A 10 -4.76 21.35 12.97
C PHE A 10 -3.35 21.94 12.99
N HIS A 11 -2.51 21.61 12.00
CA HIS A 11 -1.14 22.11 11.91
C HIS A 11 -1.05 23.61 11.56
N SER A 12 -2.10 24.20 10.96
CA SER A 12 -2.08 25.60 10.52
C SER A 12 -2.34 26.61 11.64
N LEU A 13 -3.00 26.21 12.73
CA LEU A 13 -3.41 27.13 13.79
C LEU A 13 -2.25 27.55 14.70
N HIS A 14 -1.30 26.63 14.93
CA HIS A 14 -0.09 26.87 15.74
C HIS A 14 0.79 28.01 15.17
N TYR A 15 0.75 28.24 13.85
CA TYR A 15 1.47 29.35 13.22
C TYR A 15 0.74 30.70 13.31
N THR A 16 -0.54 30.71 13.67
CA THR A 16 -1.38 31.93 13.67
C THR A 16 -1.70 32.45 15.08
N GLN A 17 -1.65 31.61 16.12
CA GLN A 17 -1.98 31.99 17.48
C GLN A 17 -0.89 31.49 18.44
N PHE A 18 -0.01 32.41 18.87
CA PHE A 18 1.21 32.08 19.62
C PHE A 18 0.99 31.69 21.11
N ARG A 19 -0.22 31.86 21.65
CA ARG A 19 -0.53 31.66 23.08
C ARG A 19 -1.58 30.57 23.36
N THR A 20 -2.11 29.94 22.32
CA THR A 20 -3.12 28.88 22.43
C THR A 20 -2.62 27.65 21.68
N ASN A 21 -2.51 26.54 22.39
CA ASN A 21 -2.22 25.24 21.80
C ASN A 21 -3.53 24.55 21.47
N TYR A 22 -3.56 23.95 20.29
CA TYR A 22 -4.68 23.15 19.88
C TYR A 22 -4.63 21.81 20.62
N SER A 23 -5.69 21.49 21.37
CA SER A 23 -5.79 20.36 22.31
C SER A 23 -5.32 19.00 21.74
N LEU A 24 -5.31 18.79 20.43
CA LEU A 24 -4.88 17.52 19.82
C LEU A 24 -3.39 17.19 19.98
N PHE A 25 -2.51 18.17 20.24
CA PHE A 25 -1.06 17.92 20.30
C PHE A 25 -0.60 17.48 21.69
N MET A 26 -1.11 18.12 22.76
CA MET A 26 -0.78 17.78 24.14
C MET A 26 -1.99 17.98 25.07
N PRO A 27 -3.13 17.27 24.85
CA PRO A 27 -4.43 17.60 25.46
C PRO A 27 -4.39 17.69 26.99
N PHE A 28 -3.66 16.78 27.62
CA PHE A 28 -3.50 16.76 29.07
C PHE A 28 -2.70 17.96 29.58
N TYR A 29 -1.60 18.30 28.91
CA TYR A 29 -0.77 19.44 29.29
C TYR A 29 -1.51 20.76 29.00
N ASP A 30 -2.19 20.85 27.86
CA ASP A 30 -2.92 22.05 27.49
C ASP A 30 -4.09 22.33 28.45
N TYR A 31 -4.72 21.28 28.96
CA TYR A 31 -5.74 21.40 30.00
C TYR A 31 -5.12 21.85 31.34
N MET A 32 -4.03 21.23 31.79
CA MET A 32 -3.37 21.60 33.06
C MET A 32 -2.85 23.05 33.07
N TYR A 33 -2.31 23.52 31.95
CA TYR A 33 -1.70 24.85 31.85
C TYR A 33 -2.65 25.92 31.28
N GLY A 34 -3.92 25.57 31.01
CA GLY A 34 -4.93 26.51 30.52
C GLY A 34 -4.63 27.08 29.12
N THR A 35 -3.81 26.37 28.33
CA THR A 35 -3.42 26.78 26.96
C THR A 35 -4.36 26.24 25.89
N MET A 36 -5.46 25.58 26.27
CA MET A 36 -6.47 25.07 25.33
C MET A 36 -7.11 26.20 24.52
N ASP A 37 -7.12 26.04 23.20
CA ASP A 37 -7.87 26.93 22.31
C ASP A 37 -9.39 26.75 22.47
N LYS A 38 -10.13 27.87 22.58
CA LYS A 38 -11.60 27.86 22.76
C LYS A 38 -12.37 27.50 21.49
N SER A 39 -11.74 27.60 20.32
CA SER A 39 -12.38 27.29 19.04
C SER A 39 -12.27 25.82 18.64
N SER A 40 -11.59 24.99 19.45
CA SER A 40 -11.38 23.56 19.19
C SER A 40 -12.67 22.78 18.97
N ASP A 41 -13.67 23.02 19.81
CA ASP A 41 -14.92 22.25 19.81
C ASP A 41 -15.75 22.58 18.57
N VAL A 42 -15.88 23.87 18.26
CA VAL A 42 -16.53 24.36 17.04
C VAL A 42 -15.83 23.83 15.78
N LEU A 43 -14.50 23.78 15.79
CA LEU A 43 -13.73 23.27 14.66
C LEU A 43 -13.89 21.76 14.51
N TYR A 44 -14.00 21.02 15.62
CA TYR A 44 -14.30 19.59 15.63
C TYR A 44 -15.72 19.32 15.10
N GLU A 45 -16.75 20.01 15.57
CA GLU A 45 -18.13 19.88 15.08
C GLU A 45 -18.25 20.23 13.59
N LYS A 46 -17.59 21.32 13.17
CA LYS A 46 -17.48 21.70 11.77
C LYS A 46 -16.67 20.69 10.95
N SER A 47 -15.83 19.87 11.58
CA SER A 47 -15.16 18.77 10.91
C SER A 47 -16.12 17.60 10.70
N LEU A 48 -16.97 17.25 11.68
CA LEU A 48 -17.91 16.14 11.61
C LEU A 48 -18.92 16.30 10.47
N THR A 49 -19.42 17.52 10.27
CA THR A 49 -20.40 17.87 9.23
C THR A 49 -19.85 17.86 7.80
N ARG A 50 -18.52 17.77 7.61
CA ARG A 50 -17.93 17.76 6.27
C ARG A 50 -18.18 16.44 5.55
N PRO A 51 -18.57 16.49 4.25
CA PRO A 51 -18.68 15.29 3.42
C PRO A 51 -17.33 14.58 3.39
N GLU A 52 -17.38 13.25 3.42
CA GLU A 52 -16.18 12.44 3.36
C GLU A 52 -15.55 12.57 1.96
N GLU A 53 -14.34 13.12 1.88
CA GLU A 53 -13.65 13.27 0.61
C GLU A 53 -13.25 11.91 0.04
N SER A 54 -13.54 11.69 -1.24
CA SER A 54 -13.11 10.50 -1.97
C SER A 54 -11.58 10.48 -2.11
N PRO A 55 -10.93 9.35 -1.79
CA PRO A 55 -9.49 9.21 -2.01
C PRO A 55 -9.17 8.88 -3.48
N ASP A 56 -8.04 9.37 -3.97
CA ASP A 56 -7.53 9.02 -5.29
C ASP A 56 -6.82 7.67 -5.28
N VAL A 57 -6.11 7.39 -4.17
CA VAL A 57 -5.30 6.19 -4.00
C VAL A 57 -5.59 5.54 -2.65
N VAL A 58 -5.91 4.25 -2.67
CA VAL A 58 -6.11 3.47 -1.44
C VAL A 58 -5.07 2.36 -1.35
N HIS A 59 -4.34 2.31 -0.23
CA HIS A 59 -3.44 1.22 0.11
C HIS A 59 -4.11 0.30 1.12
N LEU A 60 -4.46 -0.91 0.68
CA LEU A 60 -5.00 -1.96 1.52
C LEU A 60 -3.86 -2.69 2.23
N THR A 61 -3.85 -2.59 3.54
CA THR A 61 -2.94 -3.32 4.42
C THR A 61 -3.70 -4.45 5.09
N HIS A 62 -3.07 -5.62 5.09
CA HIS A 62 -3.60 -6.82 5.73
C HIS A 62 -2.69 -7.18 6.90
N LEU A 63 -3.29 -7.44 8.07
CA LEU A 63 -2.57 -7.88 9.24
C LEU A 63 -2.24 -9.37 9.10
N THR A 64 -1.03 -9.74 8.66
CA THR A 64 -0.63 -11.14 8.37
C THR A 64 -0.09 -11.94 9.55
N THR A 65 0.28 -11.27 10.64
CA THR A 65 0.72 -11.88 11.89
C THR A 65 0.33 -10.97 13.05
N PRO A 66 0.20 -11.48 14.29
CA PRO A 66 0.02 -10.62 15.46
C PRO A 66 1.11 -9.53 15.58
N ASP A 67 2.36 -9.88 15.23
CA ASP A 67 3.48 -8.93 15.27
C ASP A 67 3.38 -7.84 14.18
N SER A 68 2.60 -8.05 13.11
CA SER A 68 2.45 -7.05 12.03
C SER A 68 1.80 -5.74 12.50
N ILE A 69 1.07 -5.77 13.62
CA ILE A 69 0.48 -4.58 14.26
C ILE A 69 1.55 -3.53 14.55
N TYR A 70 2.74 -3.95 14.98
CA TYR A 70 3.83 -3.03 15.33
C TYR A 70 4.46 -2.34 14.12
N HIS A 71 4.21 -2.87 12.92
CA HIS A 71 4.63 -2.25 11.68
C HIS A 71 3.55 -1.36 11.07
N ILE A 72 2.40 -1.23 11.73
CA ILE A 72 1.41 -0.21 11.43
C ILE A 72 1.89 1.14 11.97
N ARG A 73 1.80 2.18 11.13
CA ARG A 73 2.33 3.53 11.40
C ARG A 73 1.70 4.24 12.62
N LEU A 74 0.50 3.83 13.04
CA LEU A 74 -0.18 4.39 14.23
C LEU A 74 0.36 3.88 15.57
N GLY A 75 1.11 2.78 15.58
CA GLY A 75 1.69 2.24 16.81
C GLY A 75 3.01 2.92 17.15
N PHE A 76 4.10 2.17 17.03
CA PHE A 76 5.44 2.66 17.30
C PHE A 76 6.14 2.99 15.99
N ALA A 77 6.16 4.28 15.61
CA ALA A 77 6.81 4.74 14.38
C ALA A 77 8.27 4.24 14.26
N SER A 78 8.99 4.16 15.38
CA SER A 78 10.35 3.59 15.45
C SER A 78 10.41 2.11 15.05
N VAL A 79 9.42 1.30 15.45
CA VAL A 79 9.35 -0.12 15.08
C VAL A 79 8.89 -0.27 13.62
N ALA A 80 7.90 0.52 13.20
CA ALA A 80 7.40 0.52 11.83
C ALA A 80 8.46 0.95 10.79
N SER A 81 9.44 1.78 11.18
CA SER A 81 10.54 2.16 10.30
C SER A 81 11.54 1.05 10.01
N LYS A 82 11.53 -0.04 10.81
CA LYS A 82 12.48 -1.14 10.70
C LYS A 82 11.86 -2.31 9.94
N PRO A 83 12.66 -3.09 9.19
CA PRO A 83 12.17 -4.30 8.53
C PRO A 83 11.59 -5.28 9.56
N TYR A 84 10.62 -6.08 9.11
CA TYR A 84 9.94 -7.07 9.94
C TYR A 84 10.93 -8.12 10.45
N ILE A 85 11.26 -8.05 11.74
CA ILE A 85 12.13 -8.98 12.44
C ILE A 85 11.50 -9.24 13.80
N SER A 86 11.18 -10.50 14.10
CA SER A 86 10.66 -10.87 15.42
C SER A 86 11.77 -10.69 16.45
N LYS A 87 11.52 -9.86 17.46
CA LYS A 87 12.47 -9.53 18.52
C LYS A 87 11.90 -9.93 19.87
N TRP A 88 12.79 -10.26 20.80
CA TRP A 88 12.41 -10.72 22.14
C TRP A 88 11.49 -9.73 22.88
N TYR A 89 11.69 -8.42 22.73
CA TYR A 89 10.85 -7.42 23.40
C TYR A 89 9.43 -7.33 22.82
N LEU A 90 9.20 -7.75 21.58
CA LEU A 90 7.84 -7.81 21.01
C LEU A 90 7.00 -8.88 21.73
N ARG A 91 7.67 -9.95 22.21
CA ARG A 91 7.04 -10.98 23.06
C ARG A 91 6.65 -10.44 24.42
N LEU A 92 7.39 -9.47 24.97
CA LEU A 92 7.00 -8.81 26.23
C LEU A 92 5.73 -7.97 26.05
N MET A 93 5.56 -7.38 24.88
CA MET A 93 4.40 -6.55 24.52
C MET A 93 3.14 -7.38 24.18
N TRP A 94 3.15 -8.70 24.43
CA TRP A 94 2.03 -9.58 24.11
C TRP A 94 0.66 -9.16 24.69
N PRO A 95 0.53 -8.52 25.88
CA PRO A 95 -0.78 -8.08 26.38
C PRO A 95 -1.35 -6.94 25.52
N LEU A 96 -0.47 -6.06 25.02
CA LEU A 96 -0.86 -4.98 24.13
C LEU A 96 -1.31 -5.52 22.77
N THR A 97 -0.59 -6.51 22.21
CA THR A 97 -1.08 -7.17 20.98
C THR A 97 -2.41 -7.87 21.21
N SER A 98 -2.60 -8.57 22.32
CA SER A 98 -3.83 -9.32 22.59
C SER A 98 -5.04 -8.41 22.73
N SER A 99 -4.89 -7.31 23.47
CA SER A 99 -5.95 -6.29 23.61
C SER A 99 -6.28 -5.63 22.27
N TYR A 100 -5.26 -5.28 21.48
CA TYR A 100 -5.47 -4.74 20.13
C TYR A 100 -6.12 -5.74 19.18
N MET A 101 -5.74 -7.02 19.27
CA MET A 101 -6.38 -8.09 18.49
C MET A 101 -7.84 -8.27 18.88
N MET A 102 -8.22 -8.16 20.16
CA MET A 102 -9.63 -8.16 20.56
C MET A 102 -10.39 -6.97 19.97
N LEU A 103 -9.81 -5.76 19.99
CA LEU A 103 -10.43 -4.57 19.39
C LEU A 103 -10.63 -4.74 17.88
N ILE A 104 -9.61 -5.22 17.17
CA ILE A 104 -9.68 -5.52 15.73
C ILE A 104 -10.66 -6.65 15.43
N TRP A 105 -10.79 -7.62 16.33
CA TRP A 105 -11.75 -8.70 16.16
C TRP A 105 -13.20 -8.20 16.26
N ILE A 106 -13.46 -7.27 17.18
CA ILE A 106 -14.76 -6.57 17.32
C ILE A 106 -15.01 -5.70 16.08
N CYS A 107 -14.00 -4.99 15.61
CA CYS A 107 -14.05 -4.20 14.37
C CYS A 107 -13.89 -5.11 13.14
N SER A 108 -14.91 -5.88 12.79
CA SER A 108 -14.90 -6.82 11.65
C SER A 108 -14.88 -6.17 10.26
N ARG A 109 -14.99 -4.83 10.19
CA ARG A 109 -15.06 -4.06 8.95
C ARG A 109 -13.73 -3.40 8.62
N THR A 110 -13.53 -3.13 7.32
CA THR A 110 -12.43 -2.28 6.89
C THR A 110 -12.55 -0.90 7.50
N PHE A 111 -11.43 -0.38 7.98
CA PHE A 111 -11.38 0.96 8.55
C PHE A 111 -10.23 1.74 7.95
N VAL A 112 -10.43 3.05 7.82
CA VAL A 112 -9.42 3.99 7.34
C VAL A 112 -8.45 4.25 8.49
N LEU A 113 -7.25 3.72 8.37
CA LEU A 113 -6.20 3.85 9.36
C LEU A 113 -5.49 5.19 9.23
N GLU A 114 -5.09 5.54 8.01
CA GLU A 114 -4.28 6.72 7.73
C GLU A 114 -4.85 7.45 6.52
N ARG A 115 -4.87 8.78 6.58
CA ARG A 115 -5.15 9.63 5.43
C ARG A 115 -3.89 10.44 5.21
N ASN A 116 -3.44 10.57 3.97
CA ASN A 116 -2.27 11.35 3.60
C ASN A 116 -2.63 12.20 2.39
N HIS A 117 -2.21 13.46 2.41
CA HIS A 117 -2.39 14.36 1.30
C HIS A 117 -1.04 14.69 0.69
N PHE A 118 -0.83 14.30 -0.57
CA PHE A 118 0.41 14.58 -1.29
C PHE A 118 0.10 15.48 -2.49
N ASN A 119 0.22 16.79 -2.31
CA ASN A 119 -0.08 17.84 -3.30
C ASN A 119 -1.48 17.76 -3.91
N LYS A 120 -1.66 16.98 -4.98
CA LYS A 120 -2.94 16.77 -5.67
C LYS A 120 -3.52 15.38 -5.44
N LEU A 121 -2.76 14.49 -4.81
CA LEU A 121 -3.14 13.10 -4.57
C LEU A 121 -3.62 12.93 -3.14
N LYS A 122 -4.82 12.36 -2.98
CA LYS A 122 -5.38 11.95 -1.71
C LYS A 122 -5.14 10.47 -1.51
N LEU A 123 -4.22 10.13 -0.61
CA LEU A 123 -3.89 8.75 -0.26
C LEU A 123 -4.61 8.34 1.01
N GLN A 124 -5.12 7.12 1.05
CA GLN A 124 -5.65 6.52 2.27
C GLN A 124 -5.09 5.13 2.46
N THR A 125 -4.76 4.79 3.70
CA THR A 125 -4.40 3.43 4.10
C THR A 125 -5.59 2.81 4.80
N TRP A 126 -6.10 1.71 4.26
CA TRP A 126 -7.21 0.95 4.82
C TRP A 126 -6.66 -0.34 5.42
N VAL A 127 -7.11 -0.70 6.62
CA VAL A 127 -6.70 -1.93 7.29
C VAL A 127 -7.82 -2.94 7.19
N ILE A 128 -7.47 -4.14 6.76
CA ILE A 128 -8.37 -5.28 6.73
C ILE A 128 -8.09 -6.13 7.99
N PRO A 129 -9.04 -6.17 8.94
CA PRO A 129 -8.84 -6.80 10.25
C PRO A 129 -8.75 -8.34 10.18
N LYS A 130 -9.37 -8.98 9.18
CA LYS A 130 -9.46 -10.44 9.05
C LYS A 130 -9.07 -10.93 7.66
N TYR A 131 -8.50 -12.13 7.61
CA TYR A 131 -8.06 -12.86 6.41
C TYR A 131 -9.21 -13.53 5.66
N ARG A 132 -10.33 -12.82 5.45
CA ARG A 132 -11.41 -13.35 4.62
C ARG A 132 -11.34 -12.70 3.25
N ILE A 133 -11.28 -13.52 2.21
CA ILE A 133 -11.32 -13.06 0.80
C ILE A 133 -12.54 -12.16 0.57
N GLN A 134 -13.67 -12.49 1.22
CA GLN A 134 -14.90 -11.70 1.22
C GLN A 134 -14.70 -10.24 1.67
N LEU A 135 -13.87 -9.98 2.69
CA LEU A 135 -13.62 -8.62 3.18
C LEU A 135 -12.72 -7.83 2.24
N ILE A 136 -11.85 -8.51 1.48
CA ILE A 136 -11.04 -7.86 0.44
C ILE A 136 -11.95 -7.44 -0.72
N GLU A 137 -12.87 -8.31 -1.13
CA GLU A 137 -13.84 -7.98 -2.19
C GLU A 137 -14.77 -6.84 -1.76
N GLU A 138 -15.25 -6.84 -0.53
CA GLU A 138 -16.06 -5.75 0.03
C GLU A 138 -15.27 -4.43 0.08
N ALA A 139 -14.01 -4.45 0.50
CA ALA A 139 -13.14 -3.27 0.50
C ALA A 139 -12.90 -2.71 -0.91
N ILE A 140 -12.79 -3.60 -1.89
CA ILE A 140 -12.61 -3.24 -3.30
C ILE A 140 -13.88 -2.59 -3.86
N LEU A 141 -15.05 -3.14 -3.54
CA LEU A 141 -16.34 -2.56 -3.93
C LEU A 141 -16.57 -1.19 -3.27
N ASP A 142 -16.23 -1.04 -1.98
CA ASP A 142 -16.30 0.25 -1.28
C ASP A 142 -15.34 1.27 -1.92
N ALA A 143 -14.14 0.86 -2.31
CA ALA A 143 -13.21 1.73 -3.04
C ALA A 143 -13.74 2.13 -4.43
N GLU A 144 -14.37 1.21 -5.16
CA GLU A 144 -15.00 1.50 -6.46
C GLU A 144 -16.18 2.48 -6.31
N GLN A 145 -17.05 2.27 -5.31
CA GLN A 145 -18.16 3.16 -5.01
C GLN A 145 -17.70 4.56 -4.63
N ARG A 146 -16.55 4.68 -3.94
CA ARG A 146 -15.92 5.96 -3.58
C ARG A 146 -15.17 6.61 -4.74
N GLY A 147 -15.11 6.00 -5.92
CA GLY A 147 -14.45 6.56 -7.10
C GLY A 147 -12.92 6.55 -7.03
N VAL A 148 -12.35 5.57 -6.34
CA VAL A 148 -10.88 5.45 -6.20
C VAL A 148 -10.23 5.09 -7.52
N ASN A 149 -9.21 5.85 -7.92
CA ASN A 149 -8.50 5.63 -9.18
C ASN A 149 -7.52 4.46 -9.13
N VAL A 150 -6.78 4.34 -8.01
CA VAL A 150 -5.72 3.34 -7.84
C VAL A 150 -5.84 2.65 -6.48
N LEU A 151 -5.80 1.33 -6.51
CA LEU A 151 -5.83 0.50 -5.31
C LEU A 151 -4.50 -0.27 -5.22
N SER A 152 -3.79 -0.15 -4.12
CA SER A 152 -2.58 -0.93 -3.85
C SER A 152 -2.89 -2.00 -2.82
N LEU A 153 -2.59 -3.28 -3.12
CA LEU A 153 -2.68 -4.37 -2.14
C LEU A 153 -1.28 -4.72 -1.64
N GLY A 154 -1.10 -4.71 -0.32
CA GLY A 154 0.15 -5.14 0.32
C GLY A 154 0.46 -6.63 0.12
N LEU A 155 -0.55 -7.49 -0.08
CA LEU A 155 -0.37 -8.91 -0.42
C LEU A 155 -1.45 -9.39 -1.41
N LEU A 156 -0.98 -10.21 -2.33
CA LEU A 156 -1.59 -10.66 -3.58
C LEU A 156 -2.99 -11.28 -3.43
N ASN A 157 -4.01 -10.65 -4.02
CA ASN A 157 -5.22 -11.32 -4.52
C ASN A 157 -5.75 -10.52 -5.72
N ARG A 158 -5.40 -10.98 -6.94
CA ARG A 158 -5.86 -10.35 -8.19
C ARG A 158 -7.20 -10.96 -8.59
N ASN A 159 -8.29 -10.24 -8.37
CA ASN A 159 -9.55 -10.54 -9.05
C ASN A 159 -9.55 -9.86 -10.44
N PRO A 160 -9.69 -10.63 -11.54
CA PRO A 160 -9.56 -10.09 -12.90
C PRO A 160 -10.76 -9.26 -13.39
N LYS A 161 -11.82 -9.09 -12.58
CA LYS A 161 -13.08 -8.43 -12.98
C LYS A 161 -13.27 -7.00 -12.44
N LEU A 162 -12.20 -6.36 -11.98
CA LEU A 162 -12.28 -5.06 -11.29
C LEU A 162 -11.95 -3.91 -12.25
N LYS A 163 -12.76 -2.84 -12.23
CA LYS A 163 -12.51 -1.63 -13.04
C LYS A 163 -11.38 -0.75 -12.48
N ILE A 164 -11.15 -0.83 -11.17
CA ILE A 164 -10.11 -0.06 -10.48
C ILE A 164 -8.72 -0.59 -10.80
N LYS A 165 -7.74 0.31 -10.94
CA LYS A 165 -6.35 -0.07 -11.24
C LYS A 165 -5.68 -0.64 -9.99
N VAL A 166 -5.43 -1.95 -9.98
CA VAL A 166 -4.73 -2.62 -8.88
C VAL A 166 -3.21 -2.62 -9.11
N VAL A 167 -2.47 -1.99 -8.19
CA VAL A 167 -1.01 -1.88 -8.24
C VAL A 167 -0.36 -2.68 -7.10
N ASP A 168 0.45 -3.67 -7.47
CA ASP A 168 1.33 -4.42 -6.58
C ASP A 168 2.76 -3.86 -6.68
N GLY A 169 3.56 -3.94 -5.61
CA GLY A 169 4.97 -3.55 -5.59
C GLY A 169 5.82 -4.24 -6.67
N SER A 170 5.41 -5.42 -7.12
CA SER A 170 6.00 -6.09 -8.30
C SER A 170 5.92 -5.22 -9.58
N SER A 171 4.84 -4.46 -9.74
CA SER A 171 4.60 -3.61 -10.93
C SER A 171 5.57 -2.43 -10.99
N LEU A 172 5.88 -1.86 -9.82
CA LEU A 172 6.88 -0.79 -9.70
C LEU A 172 8.28 -1.32 -10.06
N ALA A 173 8.64 -2.49 -9.55
CA ALA A 173 9.93 -3.13 -9.89
C ALA A 173 10.05 -3.36 -11.41
N ILE A 174 9.00 -3.87 -12.05
CA ILE A 174 8.96 -4.05 -13.51
C ILE A 174 9.13 -2.70 -14.23
N ALA A 175 8.38 -1.67 -13.82
CA ALA A 175 8.47 -0.35 -14.44
C ALA A 175 9.88 0.26 -14.36
N VAL A 176 10.56 0.10 -13.22
CA VAL A 176 11.95 0.54 -13.05
C VAL A 176 12.88 -0.19 -14.01
N VAL A 177 12.76 -1.52 -14.13
CA VAL A 177 13.58 -2.32 -15.05
C VAL A 177 13.31 -1.93 -16.52
N LEU A 178 12.07 -1.65 -16.89
CA LEU A 178 11.74 -1.23 -18.25
C LEU A 178 12.29 0.17 -18.58
N ASN A 179 12.37 1.06 -17.58
CA ASN A 179 12.90 2.41 -17.75
C ASN A 179 14.42 2.48 -17.67
N SER A 180 15.09 1.49 -17.06
CA SER A 180 16.55 1.42 -17.02
C SER A 180 17.17 0.91 -18.31
N ILE A 181 16.39 0.31 -19.21
CA ILE A 181 16.87 -0.19 -20.50
C ILE A 181 17.10 0.99 -21.46
N PRO A 182 18.29 1.07 -22.10
CA PRO A 182 18.59 2.13 -23.07
C PRO A 182 17.57 2.18 -24.22
N LYS A 183 17.28 3.39 -24.69
CA LYS A 183 16.42 3.58 -25.87
C LYS A 183 17.14 3.04 -27.10
N GLY A 184 16.44 2.23 -27.90
CA GLY A 184 17.01 1.59 -29.10
C GLY A 184 17.48 0.14 -28.90
N THR A 185 17.38 -0.43 -27.71
CA THR A 185 17.67 -1.86 -27.49
C THR A 185 16.68 -2.74 -28.23
N THR A 186 17.19 -3.59 -29.13
CA THR A 186 16.41 -4.55 -29.93
C THR A 186 16.33 -5.93 -29.31
N GLN A 187 17.35 -6.32 -28.53
CA GLN A 187 17.46 -7.63 -27.89
C GLN A 187 17.92 -7.49 -26.44
N VAL A 188 17.30 -8.28 -25.55
CA VAL A 188 17.67 -8.39 -24.14
C VAL A 188 17.81 -9.85 -23.77
N LEU A 189 18.92 -10.20 -23.13
CA LEU A 189 19.15 -11.53 -22.58
C LEU A 189 18.60 -11.60 -21.16
N PHE A 190 17.63 -12.48 -20.94
CA PHE A 190 17.06 -12.76 -19.64
C PHE A 190 17.87 -13.85 -18.93
N ARG A 191 18.47 -13.52 -17.77
CA ARG A 191 19.31 -14.45 -17.00
C ARG A 191 18.83 -14.53 -15.54
N GLY A 192 18.69 -15.75 -15.02
CA GLY A 192 18.29 -16.04 -13.65
C GLY A 192 16.93 -16.72 -13.54
N LYS A 193 16.56 -17.15 -12.33
CA LYS A 193 15.33 -17.92 -12.07
C LYS A 193 14.07 -17.13 -12.43
N LEU A 194 13.12 -17.76 -13.13
CA LEU A 194 11.78 -17.23 -13.37
C LEU A 194 10.97 -17.00 -12.08
N SER A 195 11.13 -15.81 -11.50
CA SER A 195 10.21 -15.27 -10.49
C SER A 195 8.97 -14.62 -11.13
N LYS A 196 7.94 -14.32 -10.32
CA LYS A 196 6.75 -13.57 -10.78
C LYS A 196 7.14 -12.25 -11.47
N VAL A 197 8.10 -11.51 -10.90
CA VAL A 197 8.58 -10.22 -11.41
C VAL A 197 9.34 -10.41 -12.72
N ALA A 198 10.27 -11.36 -12.75
CA ALA A 198 11.02 -11.77 -13.95
C ALA A 198 10.10 -12.07 -15.13
N TYR A 199 9.09 -12.91 -14.86
CA TYR A 199 8.10 -13.33 -15.83
C TYR A 199 7.33 -12.15 -16.44
N PHE A 200 6.77 -11.26 -15.61
CA PHE A 200 6.04 -10.09 -16.10
C PHE A 200 6.96 -9.05 -16.75
N THR A 201 8.23 -8.99 -16.37
CA THR A 201 9.25 -8.15 -17.03
C THR A 201 9.47 -8.63 -18.47
N ALA A 202 9.71 -9.92 -18.67
CA ALA A 202 9.89 -10.51 -19.99
C ALA A 202 8.66 -10.28 -20.88
N LEU A 203 7.45 -10.48 -20.34
CA LEU A 203 6.21 -10.16 -21.07
C LEU A 203 6.13 -8.69 -21.50
N ALA A 204 6.44 -7.76 -20.59
CA ALA A 204 6.36 -6.33 -20.89
C ALA A 204 7.41 -5.89 -21.92
N LEU A 205 8.59 -6.52 -21.93
CA LEU A 205 9.62 -6.32 -22.96
C LEU A 205 9.15 -6.79 -24.33
N CYS A 206 8.58 -8.00 -24.41
CA CYS A 206 8.00 -8.52 -25.65
C CYS A 206 6.90 -7.59 -26.19
N GLN A 207 6.02 -7.08 -25.30
CA GLN A 207 4.97 -6.12 -25.67
C GLN A 207 5.53 -4.80 -26.21
N LYS A 208 6.66 -4.31 -25.69
CA LYS A 208 7.39 -3.14 -26.21
C LYS A 208 8.10 -3.39 -27.55
N GLY A 209 8.11 -4.62 -28.04
CA GLY A 209 8.77 -4.98 -29.30
C GLY A 209 10.24 -5.36 -29.15
N ILE A 210 10.73 -5.51 -27.93
CA ILE A 210 12.10 -5.94 -27.65
C ILE A 210 12.13 -7.46 -27.66
N GLN A 211 13.10 -8.05 -28.34
CA GLN A 211 13.27 -9.49 -28.40
C GLN A 211 13.92 -9.99 -27.10
N VAL A 212 13.26 -10.91 -26.42
CA VAL A 212 13.76 -11.48 -25.15
C VAL A 212 14.38 -12.83 -25.42
N ALA A 213 15.69 -12.95 -25.17
CA ALA A 213 16.43 -14.19 -25.28
C ALA A 213 16.49 -14.91 -23.93
N THR A 214 16.17 -16.21 -23.87
CA THR A 214 16.29 -17.05 -22.67
C THR A 214 17.27 -18.19 -22.90
N PHE A 215 17.97 -18.65 -21.86
CA PHE A 215 18.90 -19.79 -21.95
C PHE A 215 18.22 -21.15 -21.77
N HIS A 216 17.24 -21.25 -20.87
CA HIS A 216 16.59 -22.52 -20.55
C HIS A 216 15.31 -22.72 -21.36
N GLU A 217 15.16 -23.88 -21.98
CA GLU A 217 13.96 -24.25 -22.76
C GLU A 217 12.69 -24.29 -21.90
N GLU A 218 12.79 -24.69 -20.64
CA GLU A 218 11.66 -24.66 -19.70
C GLU A 218 11.15 -23.23 -19.43
N GLU A 219 12.07 -22.26 -19.41
CA GLU A 219 11.73 -20.86 -19.17
C GLU A 219 11.09 -20.25 -20.42
N TYR A 220 11.61 -20.60 -21.58
CA TYR A 220 11.03 -20.27 -22.88
C TYR A 220 9.59 -20.80 -22.99
N ALA A 221 9.36 -22.07 -22.67
CA ALA A 221 8.04 -22.70 -22.74
C ALA A 221 7.02 -22.03 -21.79
N LYS A 222 7.42 -21.71 -20.55
CA LYS A 222 6.55 -21.03 -19.56
C LYS A 222 6.16 -19.61 -19.98
N ILE A 223 7.09 -18.86 -20.59
CA ILE A 223 6.79 -17.53 -21.12
C ILE A 223 5.90 -17.63 -22.36
N ASN A 224 6.22 -18.54 -23.27
CA ASN A 224 5.50 -18.72 -24.53
C ASN A 224 4.06 -19.20 -24.32
N MET A 225 3.78 -20.09 -23.36
CA MET A 225 2.44 -20.62 -23.08
C MET A 225 1.39 -19.55 -22.74
N LYS A 226 1.82 -18.41 -22.21
CA LYS A 226 0.95 -17.29 -21.80
C LYS A 226 1.06 -16.06 -22.71
N LEU A 227 2.04 -16.04 -23.62
CA LEU A 227 2.04 -15.09 -24.73
C LEU A 227 0.98 -15.56 -25.73
N ASN A 228 -0.11 -14.82 -25.86
CA ASN A 228 -1.05 -15.05 -26.96
C ASN A 228 -0.29 -15.04 -28.30
N THR A 229 -0.69 -15.92 -29.21
CA THR A 229 -0.06 -16.27 -30.51
C THR A 229 0.43 -15.10 -31.37
N LYS A 230 -0.05 -13.86 -31.16
CA LYS A 230 0.43 -12.65 -31.85
C LYS A 230 1.83 -12.16 -31.46
N LEU A 231 2.38 -12.56 -30.31
CA LEU A 231 3.70 -12.12 -29.82
C LEU A 231 4.79 -13.19 -29.88
N GLY A 232 4.48 -14.40 -30.36
CA GLY A 232 5.39 -15.56 -30.37
C GLY A 232 6.70 -15.35 -31.14
N GLY A 233 6.76 -14.40 -32.09
CA GLY A 233 7.97 -14.09 -32.86
C GLY A 233 9.04 -13.27 -32.12
N LYS A 234 8.76 -12.77 -30.90
CA LYS A 234 9.67 -11.89 -30.15
C LYS A 234 10.40 -12.58 -28.99
N LEU A 235 10.15 -13.87 -28.77
CA LEU A 235 10.88 -14.67 -27.80
C LEU A 235 11.92 -15.50 -28.57
N ALA A 236 13.18 -15.43 -28.17
CA ALA A 236 14.26 -16.21 -28.79
C ALA A 236 14.88 -17.16 -27.77
N LEU A 237 15.21 -18.37 -28.20
CA LEU A 237 16.05 -19.26 -27.42
C LEU A 237 17.52 -18.99 -27.79
N SER A 238 18.33 -18.56 -26.82
CA SER A 238 19.76 -18.38 -27.05
C SER A 238 20.44 -19.74 -27.06
N LYS A 239 20.89 -20.21 -28.23
CA LYS A 239 21.50 -21.54 -28.39
C LYS A 239 23.02 -21.59 -28.13
N LYS A 240 23.70 -20.51 -27.69
CA LYS A 240 25.16 -20.53 -27.45
C LYS A 240 25.62 -19.54 -26.37
N LEU A 241 26.06 -20.06 -25.23
CA LEU A 241 27.43 -19.98 -24.70
C LEU A 241 27.47 -20.71 -23.33
N CYS A 242 28.19 -21.83 -23.26
CA CYS A 242 28.68 -22.35 -21.98
C CYS A 242 29.70 -21.37 -21.39
N PRO A 243 29.66 -21.17 -20.08
CA PRO A 243 30.83 -21.45 -19.26
C PRO A 243 30.61 -22.69 -18.39
#